data_AF-A0A2E7EC89-F1
#
_entry.id   AF-A0A2E7EC89-F1
#
_cell.length_a   1.000
_cell.length_b   1.000
_cell.length_c   1.000
_cell.angle_alpha   90.00
_cell.angle_beta   90.00
_cell.angle_gamma   90.00
#
_symmetry.space_group_name_H-M   'P 1'
#
loop_
_entity.id
_entity.type
_entity.pdbx_description
1 polymer ?
#
loop_
_entity_poly.entity_id
_entity_poly.type
_entity_poly.pdbx_seq_one_letter_code
_entity_poly.pdbx_strand_id
1 'polypeptide(L)' 'MSAYENDIKAVAALKEAAGAGWSGISEESVARMRAQNKFKTGLDVAKYTAKIMREDMAAYDADSS' A
#
# COMPACT_ATOMS: atom_id res chain seq x y z
N MET A 1 -2.07 -4.91 13.39
CA MET A 1 -1.05 -5.37 12.44
C MET A 1 -0.81 -4.29 11.42
N SER A 2 0.45 -4.02 11.10
CA SER A 2 0.82 -3.03 10.07
C SER A 2 0.43 -3.53 8.67
N ALA A 3 0.32 -2.62 7.70
CA ALA A 3 0.10 -3.00 6.30
C ALA A 3 1.18 -3.97 5.79
N TYR A 4 2.42 -3.79 6.26
CA TYR A 4 3.56 -4.64 5.95
C TYR A 4 3.39 -6.07 6.46
N GLU A 5 2.98 -6.24 7.73
CA GLU A 5 2.72 -7.57 8.32
C GLU A 5 1.57 -8.29 7.59
N ASN A 6 0.54 -7.54 7.18
CA ASN A 6 -0.57 -8.10 6.41
C ASN A 6 -0.11 -8.56 5.02
N ASP A 7 0.76 -7.79 4.36
CA ASP A 7 1.32 -8.18 3.06
C ASP A 7 2.19 -9.44 3.15
N ILE A 8 3.00 -9.59 4.21
CA ILE A 8 3.78 -10.82 4.44
C ILE A 8 2.84 -12.02 4.56
N LYS A 9 1.79 -11.93 5.40
CA LYS A 9 0.81 -13.00 5.58
C LYS A 9 0.07 -13.35 4.29
N ALA A 10 -0.28 -12.34 3.49
CA ALA A 10 -0.95 -12.55 2.21
C ALA A 10 -0.04 -13.27 1.20
N VAL A 11 1.25 -12.94 1.16
CA VAL A 11 2.20 -13.61 0.27
C VAL A 11 2.50 -15.04 0.75
N ALA A 12 2.58 -15.27 2.06
CA ALA A 12 2.75 -16.61 2.62
C ALA A 12 1.60 -17.54 2.19
N ALA A 13 0.35 -17.09 2.33
CA ALA A 13 -0.82 -17.85 1.91
C ALA A 13 -0.82 -18.14 0.39
N LEU A 14 -0.38 -17.18 -0.44
CA LEU A 14 -0.25 -17.38 -1.88
C LEU A 14 0.85 -18.40 -2.23
N LYS A 15 1.99 -18.34 -1.52
CA LYS A 15 3.10 -19.26 -1.71
C LYS A 15 2.72 -20.70 -1.33
N GLU A 16 1.99 -20.87 -0.23
CA GLU A 16 1.44 -22.17 0.16
C GLU A 16 0.49 -22.73 -0.91
N ALA A 17 -0.41 -21.89 -1.43
CA ALA A 17 -1.35 -22.29 -2.48
C ALA A 17 -0.66 -22.64 -3.83
N ALA A 18 0.43 -21.96 -4.16
CA ALA A 18 1.21 -22.22 -5.38
C ALA A 18 2.15 -23.43 -5.28
N GLY A 19 2.48 -23.88 -4.06
CA GLY A 19 3.26 -25.09 -3.79
C GLY A 19 4.75 -24.96 -4.10
N ALA A 20 5.39 -26.12 -4.32
CA ALA A 20 6.86 -26.25 -4.36
C ALA A 20 7.55 -25.38 -5.43
N GLY A 21 6.85 -25.05 -6.52
CA GLY A 21 7.37 -24.18 -7.58
C GLY A 21 7.69 -22.76 -7.14
N TRP A 22 7.14 -22.30 -6.00
CA TRP A 22 7.36 -20.95 -5.46
C TRP A 22 8.30 -20.93 -4.24
N SER A 23 8.98 -22.05 -3.93
CA SER A 23 9.86 -22.19 -2.77
C SER A 23 10.95 -21.11 -2.66
N GLY A 24 11.49 -20.65 -3.80
CA GLY A 24 12.51 -19.60 -3.86
C GLY A 24 12.02 -18.16 -3.65
N ILE A 25 10.71 -17.93 -3.50
CA ILE A 25 10.15 -16.59 -3.27
C ILE A 25 10.25 -16.25 -1.78
N SER A 26 10.86 -15.11 -1.48
CA SER A 26 10.83 -14.51 -0.13
C SER A 26 9.59 -13.64 0.05
N GLU A 27 8.73 -14.01 0.99
CA GLU A 27 7.51 -13.27 1.35
C GLU A 27 7.82 -11.84 1.79
N GLU A 28 8.88 -11.69 2.60
CA GLU A 28 9.32 -10.40 3.10
C GLU A 28 9.76 -9.48 1.96
N SER A 29 10.55 -9.99 1.02
CA SER A 29 11.00 -9.23 -0.14
C SER A 29 9.81 -8.73 -0.96
N VAL A 30 8.80 -9.58 -1.20
CA VAL A 30 7.59 -9.19 -1.93
C VAL A 30 6.80 -8.13 -1.15
N ALA A 31 6.66 -8.28 0.18
CA ALA A 31 5.98 -7.29 1.02
C ALA A 31 6.68 -5.93 0.98
N ARG A 32 8.02 -5.89 1.00
CA ARG A 32 8.79 -4.65 0.84
C ARG A 32 8.57 -4.02 -0.53
N MET A 33 8.60 -4.81 -1.61
CA MET A 33 8.33 -4.32 -2.97
C MET A 33 6.93 -3.72 -3.08
N ARG A 34 5.91 -4.33 -2.45
CA ARG A 34 4.54 -3.79 -2.41
C ARG A 34 4.46 -2.48 -1.63
N ALA A 35 5.11 -2.40 -0.48
CA ALA A 35 5.13 -1.18 0.34
C ALA A 35 5.84 -0.02 -0.36
N GLN A 36 6.95 -0.31 -1.06
CA GLN A 36 7.68 0.67 -1.88
C GLN A 36 6.84 1.19 -3.05
N ASN A 37 5.97 0.33 -3.61
CA ASN A 37 5.02 0.71 -4.63
C ASN A 37 3.63 1.01 -4.03
N LYS A 38 3.55 1.97 -3.10
CA LYS A 38 2.31 2.28 -2.37
C LYS A 38 1.13 2.67 -3.28
N PHE A 39 1.38 3.43 -4.35
CA PHE A 39 0.36 3.83 -5.32
C PHE A 39 0.55 3.08 -6.63
N LYS A 40 -0.36 2.15 -6.94
CA LYS A 40 -0.21 1.25 -8.09
C LYS A 40 -0.52 1.94 -9.42
N THR A 41 -1.32 3.00 -9.39
CA THR A 41 -1.69 3.75 -10.58
C THR A 41 -1.65 5.25 -10.31
N GLY A 42 -1.55 6.04 -11.38
CA GLY A 42 -1.70 7.50 -11.29
C GLY A 42 -3.08 7.93 -10.79
N LEU A 43 -4.13 7.13 -11.00
CA LEU A 43 -5.45 7.41 -10.46
C LEU A 43 -5.49 7.32 -8.93
N ASP A 44 -4.70 6.43 -8.33
CA ASP A 44 -4.61 6.32 -6.86
C ASP A 44 -3.90 7.54 -6.28
N VAL A 45 -2.85 8.01 -6.96
CA VAL A 45 -2.17 9.27 -6.60
C VAL A 45 -3.15 10.44 -6.69
N ALA A 46 -3.86 10.57 -7.82
CA ALA A 46 -4.79 11.68 -8.05
C ALA A 46 -5.92 11.72 -7.00
N LYS A 47 -6.49 10.56 -6.65
CA LYS A 47 -7.51 10.47 -5.60
C LYS A 47 -6.95 10.85 -4.23
N TYR A 48 -5.76 10.34 -3.89
CA TYR A 48 -5.12 10.63 -2.61
C TYR A 48 -4.81 12.12 -2.45
N THR A 49 -4.21 12.74 -3.45
CA THR A 49 -3.85 14.17 -3.40
C THR A 49 -5.06 15.08 -3.50
N ALA A 50 -6.07 14.73 -4.32
CA ALA A 50 -7.31 15.49 -4.39
C ALA A 50 -8.06 15.51 -3.06
N LYS A 51 -8.05 14.39 -2.32
CA LYS A 51 -8.62 14.34 -0.97
C LYS A 51 -7.90 15.28 -0.01
N ILE A 52 -6.57 15.21 0.05
CA ILE A 52 -5.76 16.07 0.92
C ILE A 52 -6.01 17.55 0.60
N MET A 53 -5.97 17.93 -0.67
CA MET A 53 -6.20 19.31 -1.08
C MET A 53 -7.57 19.83 -0.62
N ARG A 54 -8.63 19.01 -0.69
CA ARG A 54 -9.96 19.40 -0.20
C ARG A 54 -10.02 19.55 1.32
N GLU A 55 -9.32 18.68 2.05
CA GLU A 55 -9.18 18.78 3.50
C GLU A 55 -8.42 20.05 3.89
N ASP A 56 -7.31 20.33 3.21
CA ASP A 56 -6.50 21.54 3.43
C ASP A 56 -7.29 22.82 3.12
N MET A 57 -8.04 22.84 2.01
CA MET A 57 -8.92 23.97 1.66
C MET A 57 -9.98 24.22 2.74
N ALA A 58 -10.64 23.16 3.23
CA ALA A 58 -11.64 23.29 4.28
C ALA A 58 -11.03 23.75 5.61
N ALA A 59 -9.81 23.30 5.92
CA ALA A 59 -9.07 23.74 7.09
C ALA A 59 -8.72 25.23 6.98
N TYR A 60 -8.26 25.69 5.82
CA TYR A 60 -7.95 27.11 5.57
C TYR A 60 -9.21 28.00 5.61
N ASP A 61 -10.32 27.52 5.04
CA ASP A 61 -11.61 28.22 5.11
C ASP A 61 -12.09 28.39 6.57
N ALA A 62 -11.73 27.45 7.46
CA ALA A 62 -12.06 27.50 8.88
C ALA A 62 -11.06 28.35 9.71
N ASP A 63 -9.78 28.32 9.34
CA ASP A 63 -8.70 29.06 10.00
C ASP A 63 -7.62 29.43 8.97
N SER A 64 -7.44 30.74 8.73
CA SER A 64 -6.56 31.24 7.69
C SER A 64 -5.10 31.48 8.13
N SER A 65 -4.73 31.03 9.34
CA SER A 65 -3.43 31.31 9.97
C SER A 65 -2.39 30.21 9.84
#